data_AF-A0A960D1E1-F1
#
_entry.id   AF-A0A960D1E1-F1
#
_cell.length_a   1.000
_cell.length_b   1.000
_cell.length_c   1.000
_cell.angle_alpha   90.00
_cell.angle_beta   90.00
_cell.angle_gamma   90.00
#
_symmetry.space_group_name_H-M   'P 1'
#
loop_
_entity.id
_entity.type
_entity.pdbx_description
1 polymer ?
#
loop_
_entity_poly.entity_id
_entity_poly.type
_entity_poly.pdbx_seq_one_letter_code
_entity_poly.pdbx_strand_id
1 'polypeptide(L)'
;VYAELYAARGYHVLLQSVRGTFGSGGEFVPMVHEAADAADTVVWLREQHWFTGTFGTIGLSYLGYTQWALLADPPPELAAAVI
;
A
#
# COMPACT_ATOMS: atom_id res chain seq x y z
N VAL A 1 10.60 8.84 6.10
CA VAL A 1 10.91 9.66 4.90
C VAL A 1 9.64 10.11 4.17
N TYR A 2 8.70 9.21 3.86
CA TYR A 2 7.47 9.60 3.15
C TYR A 2 6.36 10.17 4.07
N ALA A 3 6.09 9.51 5.21
CA ALA A 3 4.93 9.78 6.04
C ALA A 3 4.74 11.26 6.44
N GLU A 4 5.74 11.84 7.12
CA GLU A 4 5.64 13.22 7.61
C GLU A 4 5.52 14.24 6.46
N LEU A 5 6.26 14.03 5.36
CA LEU A 5 6.26 14.94 4.21
C LEU A 5 4.87 15.07 3.58
N TYR A 6 4.20 13.93 3.33
CA TYR A 6 2.88 13.92 2.70
C TYR A 6 1.76 14.26 3.69
N ALA A 7 1.87 13.81 4.95
CA ALA A 7 0.90 14.16 5.99
C ALA A 7 0.86 15.67 6.24
N ALA A 8 2.02 16.34 6.29
CA ALA A 8 2.10 17.79 6.42
C ALA A 8 1.46 18.57 5.23
N ARG A 9 1.20 17.89 4.11
CA ARG A 9 0.56 18.45 2.91
C ARG A 9 -0.92 18.06 2.79
N GLY A 10 -1.50 17.45 3.82
CA GLY A 10 -2.92 17.11 3.88
C GLY A 10 -3.27 15.72 3.33
N TYR A 11 -2.29 14.86 3.05
CA TYR A 11 -2.56 13.47 2.67
C TYR A 11 -2.74 12.58 3.90
N HIS A 12 -3.68 11.64 3.83
CA HIS A 12 -3.65 10.47 4.71
C HIS A 12 -2.54 9.53 4.22
N VAL A 13 -1.58 9.21 5.10
CA VAL A 13 -0.46 8.34 4.74
C VAL A 13 -0.56 7.03 5.50
N LEU A 14 -0.55 5.92 4.75
CA LEU A 14 -0.56 4.58 5.29
C LEU A 14 0.82 3.96 5.13
N LEU A 15 1.32 3.35 6.19
CA LEU A 15 2.51 2.50 6.15
C LEU A 15 2.12 1.12 6.67
N GLN A 16 2.23 0.13 5.81
CA GLN A 16 1.85 -1.24 6.12
C GLN A 16 3.09 -2.11 6.28
N SER A 17 3.13 -2.88 7.37
CA SER A 17 4.08 -3.99 7.48
C SER A 17 3.53 -5.17 6.68
N VAL A 18 4.33 -5.73 5.77
CA VAL A 18 3.93 -6.91 4.99
C VAL A 18 3.73 -8.11 5.91
N ARG A 19 2.94 -9.09 5.46
CA ARG A 19 2.62 -10.31 6.21
C ARG A 19 3.87 -10.95 6.82
N GLY A 20 3.77 -11.35 8.10
CA GLY A 20 4.85 -11.97 8.86
C GLY A 20 6.02 -11.04 9.21
N THR A 21 5.88 -9.72 9.03
CA THR A 21 6.90 -8.74 9.44
C THR A 21 6.36 -7.78 10.49
N PHE A 22 7.23 -7.37 11.41
CA PHE A 22 6.90 -6.43 12.48
C PHE A 22 5.60 -6.82 13.22
N GLY A 23 4.65 -5.90 13.36
CA GLY A 23 3.36 -6.15 14.02
C GLY A 23 2.35 -6.93 13.19
N SER A 24 2.66 -7.30 11.94
CA SER A 24 1.76 -8.07 11.08
C SER A 24 1.90 -9.58 11.34
N GLY A 25 0.77 -10.25 11.54
CA GLY A 25 0.72 -11.70 11.70
C GLY A 25 1.01 -12.48 10.40
N GLY A 26 0.98 -13.81 10.50
CA GLY A 26 1.27 -14.72 9.39
C GLY A 26 2.76 -15.03 9.23
N GLU A 27 3.13 -15.61 8.08
CA GLU A 27 4.51 -15.94 7.72
C GLU A 27 4.98 -15.05 6.58
N PHE A 28 6.21 -14.56 6.70
CA PHE A 28 6.83 -13.77 5.64
C PHE A 28 7.43 -14.70 4.59
N VAL A 29 6.77 -14.76 3.43
CA VAL A 29 7.28 -15.43 2.23
C VAL A 29 7.45 -14.37 1.14
N PRO A 30 8.69 -13.89 0.88
CA PRO A 30 8.91 -12.76 0.00
C PRO A 30 8.32 -12.98 -1.38
N MET A 31 7.65 -11.97 -1.93
CA MET A 31 7.16 -11.92 -3.32
C MET A 31 6.04 -12.93 -3.66
N VAL A 32 5.41 -13.54 -2.66
CA VAL A 32 4.34 -14.55 -2.85
C VAL A 32 2.96 -14.00 -2.52
N HIS A 33 2.84 -13.16 -1.49
CA HIS A 33 1.54 -12.75 -0.94
C HIS A 33 1.19 -11.29 -1.25
N GLU A 34 2.13 -10.50 -1.76
CA GLU A 34 2.01 -9.05 -1.90
C GLU A 34 0.84 -8.61 -2.77
N ALA A 35 0.52 -9.34 -3.84
CA ALA A 35 -0.62 -9.00 -4.71
C ALA A 35 -1.96 -9.18 -3.98
N ALA A 36 -2.14 -10.31 -3.30
CA ALA A 36 -3.36 -10.60 -2.54
C ALA A 36 -3.49 -9.65 -1.34
N ASP A 37 -2.41 -9.45 -0.58
CA ASP A 37 -2.40 -8.56 0.58
C ASP A 37 -2.66 -7.11 0.18
N ALA A 38 -2.15 -6.66 -0.97
CA ALA A 38 -2.42 -5.32 -1.49
C ALA A 38 -3.88 -5.16 -1.93
N ALA A 39 -4.48 -6.16 -2.58
CA ALA A 39 -5.90 -6.13 -2.93
C ALA A 39 -6.80 -6.04 -1.68
N ASP A 40 -6.52 -6.86 -0.65
CA ASP A 40 -7.24 -6.80 0.63
C ASP A 40 -7.08 -5.46 1.33
N THR A 41 -5.88 -4.87 1.26
CA THR A 41 -5.60 -3.54 1.81
C THR A 41 -6.43 -2.46 1.11
N VAL A 42 -6.63 -2.57 -0.21
CA VAL A 42 -7.47 -1.63 -0.97
C VAL A 42 -8.94 -1.81 -0.64
N VAL A 43 -9.41 -3.04 -0.46
CA VAL A 43 -10.77 -3.30 0.05
C VAL A 43 -10.98 -2.62 1.41
N TRP A 44 -10.05 -2.84 2.34
CA TRP A 44 -10.08 -2.18 3.66
C TRP A 44 -10.04 -0.65 3.53
N LEU A 45 -9.20 -0.11 2.64
CA LEU A 45 -9.07 1.34 2.42
C LEU A 45 -10.40 1.97 1.97
N ARG A 46 -11.17 1.29 1.12
CA ARG A 46 -12.49 1.75 0.65
C ARG A 46 -13.52 1.93 1.76
N GLU A 47 -13.37 1.18 2.85
CA GLU A 47 -14.29 1.23 3.99
C GLU A 47 -14.00 2.40 4.94
N GLN A 48 -12.88 3.09 4.76
CA GLN A 48 -12.46 4.15 5.66
C GLN A 48 -13.22 5.45 5.37
N HIS A 49 -13.85 6.04 6.40
CA HIS A 49 -14.64 7.27 6.26
C HIS A 49 -13.82 8.49 5.77
N TRP A 50 -12.50 8.45 5.94
CA TRP A 50 -11.56 9.49 5.50
C TRP A 50 -10.97 9.22 4.11
N PHE A 51 -11.29 8.09 3.48
CA PHE A 51 -10.81 7.79 2.14
C PHE A 51 -11.52 8.67 1.11
N THR A 52 -10.73 9.35 0.28
CA THR A 52 -11.23 10.35 -0.68
C THR A 52 -11.54 9.78 -2.07
N GLY A 53 -11.51 8.46 -2.23
CA GLY A 53 -11.82 7.77 -3.49
C GLY A 53 -10.63 7.56 -4.42
N THR A 54 -9.45 8.12 -4.12
CA THR A 54 -8.21 7.86 -4.86
C THR A 54 -7.02 7.75 -3.91
N PHE A 55 -6.01 6.98 -4.33
CA PHE A 55 -4.73 6.91 -3.62
C PHE A 55 -3.57 6.78 -4.59
N GLY A 56 -2.36 7.05 -4.09
CA GLY A 56 -1.11 6.78 -4.78
C GLY A 56 -0.16 6.02 -3.88
N THR A 57 0.76 5.29 -4.50
CA THR A 57 1.80 4.55 -3.80
C THR A 57 3.18 5.14 -4.09
N ILE A 58 4.08 5.02 -3.12
CA ILE A 58 5.45 5.52 -3.24
C ILE A 58 6.40 4.69 -2.38
N GLY A 59 7.57 4.39 -2.93
CA GLY A 59 8.62 3.71 -2.19
C GLY A 59 9.59 2.96 -3.09
N LEU A 60 10.82 2.82 -2.61
CA LEU A 60 11.93 2.20 -3.33
C LEU A 60 12.19 0.77 -2.82
N SER A 61 12.93 -0.02 -3.62
CA SER A 61 13.32 -1.40 -3.28
C SER A 61 12.09 -2.28 -3.02
N TYR A 62 11.98 -2.95 -1.88
CA TYR A 62 10.84 -3.82 -1.58
C TYR A 62 9.50 -3.09 -1.57
N LEU A 63 9.48 -1.82 -1.13
CA LEU A 63 8.29 -0.96 -1.23
C LEU A 63 7.91 -0.67 -2.70
N GLY A 64 8.88 -0.71 -3.61
CA GLY A 64 8.64 -0.63 -5.05
C GLY A 64 8.07 -1.94 -5.60
N TYR A 65 8.57 -3.08 -5.12
CA TYR A 65 8.05 -4.39 -5.51
C TYR A 65 6.57 -4.57 -5.11
N THR A 66 6.18 -4.16 -3.89
CA THR A 66 4.77 -4.24 -3.46
C THR A 66 3.85 -3.41 -4.35
N GLN A 67 4.34 -2.30 -4.93
CA GLN A 67 3.60 -1.53 -5.92
C GLN A 67 3.45 -2.29 -7.23
N TRP A 68 4.52 -2.91 -7.74
CA TRP A 68 4.42 -3.78 -8.92
C TRP A 68 3.45 -4.95 -8.73
N ALA A 69 3.42 -5.54 -7.53
CA ALA A 69 2.48 -6.60 -7.19
C ALA A 69 1.02 -6.11 -7.23
N LEU A 70 0.74 -4.92 -6.70
CA LEU A 70 -0.58 -4.28 -6.80
C LEU A 70 -0.96 -3.96 -8.26
N LEU A 71 0.02 -3.53 -9.07
CA LEU A 71 -0.19 -3.19 -10.48
C LEU A 71 -0.47 -4.40 -11.39
N ALA A 72 -0.36 -5.64 -10.89
CA ALA A 72 -0.75 -6.82 -11.64
C ALA A 72 -2.27 -6.87 -11.92
N ASP A 73 -3.07 -6.31 -11.01
CA ASP A 73 -4.51 -6.09 -11.18
C ASP A 73 -4.88 -4.73 -10.53
N PRO A 74 -4.60 -3.62 -11.24
CA PRO A 74 -4.62 -2.30 -10.62
C PRO A 74 -6.06 -1.88 -10.28
N PRO A 75 -6.32 -1.48 -9.02
CA PRO A 75 -7.65 -1.03 -8.63
C PRO A 75 -7.97 0.33 -9.28
N PRO A 76 -9.24 0.63 -9.61
CA PRO A 76 -9.61 1.86 -10.30
C PRO A 76 -9.31 3.13 -9.50
N GLU A 77 -9.16 3.03 -8.18
CA GLU A 77 -8.82 4.15 -7.30
C GLU A 77 -7.32 4.52 -7.31
N LEU A 78 -6.44 3.66 -7.88
CA LEU A 78 -5.01 3.92 -7.93
C LEU A 78 -4.70 4.99 -8.99
N ALA A 79 -4.37 6.19 -8.54
CA ALA A 79 -4.09 7.33 -9.42
C ALA A 79 -2.64 7.35 -9.93
N ALA A 80 -1.69 6.85 -9.13
CA ALA A 80 -0.27 6.83 -9.47
C ALA A 80 0.51 5.82 -8.61
N ALA A 81 1.57 5.24 -9.19
CA ALA A 81 2.61 4.50 -8.48
C ALA A 81 3.97 5.14 -8.77
N VAL A 82 4.74 5.45 -7.73
CA VAL A 82 6.08 6.04 -7.84
C VAL A 82 7.10 5.01 -7.36
N ILE A 83 7.73 4.36 -8.35
CA ILE A 83 8.64 3.22 -8.18
C ILE A 83 10.07 3.60 -8.57
#